data_AF-A0A3B8JDX1-F1
#
_entry.id   AF-A0A3B8JDX1-F1
#
_cell.length_a   1.000
_cell.length_b   1.000
_cell.length_c   1.000
_cell.angle_alpha   90.00
_cell.angle_beta   90.00
_cell.angle_gamma   90.00
#
_symmetry.space_group_name_H-M   'P 1'
#
loop_
_entity.id
_entity.type
_entity.pdbx_description
1 polymer ?
#
loop_
_entity_poly.entity_id
_entity_poly.type
_entity_poly.pdbx_seq_one_letter_code
_entity_poly.pdbx_strand_id
1 'polypeptide(L)' 'MEMKDLKRQLKENKIGKLYLLTGPEQFLIRYYEKEIVNKLMDENSKAFNYTVIGDKTSINKLSDAVSTFPAFCERRVV' A
#
# COMPACT_ATOMS: atom_id res chain seq x y z
N MET A 1 -6.34 12.92 -5.94
CA MET A 1 -4.95 12.84 -6.40
C MET A 1 -5.00 12.47 -7.87
N GLU A 2 -4.39 13.27 -8.74
CA GLU A 2 -4.38 12.97 -10.17
C GLU A 2 -3.31 11.94 -10.52
N MET A 3 -3.48 11.22 -11.63
CA MET A 3 -2.51 10.24 -12.13
C MET A 3 -1.10 10.84 -12.29
N LYS A 4 -1.02 12.12 -12.67
CA LYS A 4 0.25 12.86 -12.80
C LYS A 4 0.99 12.96 -11.46
N ASP A 5 0.27 13.16 -10.37
CA ASP A 5 0.87 13.28 -9.04
C ASP A 5 1.41 11.94 -8.55
N LEU A 6 0.67 10.85 -8.76
CA LEU A 6 1.11 9.51 -8.43
C LEU A 6 2.41 9.16 -9.15
N LYS A 7 2.47 9.38 -10.48
CA LYS A 7 3.70 9.12 -11.27
C LYS A 7 4.89 9.93 -10.76
N ARG A 8 4.67 11.20 -10.39
CA ARG A 8 5.71 12.05 -9.79
C ARG A 8 6.19 11.50 -8.45
N GLN A 9 5.28 11.14 -7.55
CA GLN A 9 5.60 10.56 -6.24
C GLN A 9 6.41 9.26 -6.37
N LEU A 10 6.02 8.37 -7.28
CA LEU A 10 6.75 7.13 -7.57
C LEU A 10 8.16 7.39 -8.10
N LYS A 11 8.32 8.40 -8.98
CA LYS A 11 9.63 8.79 -9.53
C LYS A 11 10.54 9.41 -8.47
N GLU A 12 10.00 10.26 -7.60
CA GLU A 12 10.75 10.94 -6.54
C GLU A 12 10.93 10.10 -5.27
N ASN A 13 10.40 8.87 -5.25
CA ASN A 13 10.32 8.01 -4.07
C ASN A 13 9.64 8.67 -2.85
N LYS A 14 8.71 9.59 -3.11
CA LYS A 14 7.93 10.32 -2.09
C LYS A 14 6.56 9.70 -1.93
N ILE A 15 6.55 8.47 -1.42
CA ILE A 15 5.32 7.70 -1.23
C ILE A 15 4.60 8.17 0.03
N GLY A 16 3.33 8.58 -0.14
CA GLY A 16 2.44 9.03 0.91
C GLY A 16 1.96 7.93 1.84
N LYS A 17 1.12 8.29 2.82
CA LYS A 17 0.60 7.37 3.85
C LYS A 17 -0.73 6.70 3.50
N LEU A 18 -1.46 7.25 2.54
CA LEU A 18 -2.79 6.77 2.14
C LEU A 18 -3.00 6.99 0.64
N TYR A 19 -3.45 5.94 -0.03
CA TYR A 19 -3.81 5.97 -1.46
C TYR A 19 -5.22 5.42 -1.63
N LEU A 20 -6.07 6.15 -2.35
CA LEU A 20 -7.37 5.67 -2.82
C LEU A 20 -7.27 5.47 -4.33
N LEU A 21 -7.09 4.22 -4.76
CA LEU A 21 -7.06 3.84 -6.17
C LEU A 21 -8.44 3.35 -6.57
N THR A 22 -9.08 4.04 -7.51
CA THR A 22 -10.43 3.72 -8.00
C THR A 22 -10.51 4.03 -9.50
N GLY A 23 -11.45 3.38 -10.19
CA GLY A 23 -11.67 3.55 -11.62
C GLY A 23 -12.07 2.24 -12.31
N PRO A 24 -12.53 2.34 -13.57
CA PRO A 24 -12.94 1.17 -14.35
C PRO A 24 -11.75 0.27 -14.74
N GLU A 25 -10.56 0.84 -14.91
CA GLU A 25 -9.36 0.09 -15.32
C GLU A 25 -8.71 -0.66 -14.14
N GLN A 26 -9.24 -1.83 -13.81
CA GLN A 26 -8.72 -2.71 -12.75
C GLN A 26 -7.25 -3.10 -12.92
N PHE A 27 -6.77 -3.21 -14.16
CA PHE A 27 -5.36 -3.48 -14.44
C PHE A 27 -4.45 -2.36 -13.90
N LEU A 28 -4.84 -1.09 -14.09
CA LEU A 28 -4.03 0.05 -13.64
C LEU A 28 -4.01 0.15 -12.11
N ILE A 29 -5.14 -0.14 -11.46
CA ILE A 29 -5.22 -0.20 -9.99
C ILE A 29 -4.21 -1.22 -9.46
N ARG A 30 -4.24 -2.45 -9.97
CA ARG A 30 -3.33 -3.53 -9.55
C ARG A 30 -1.87 -3.24 -9.89
N TYR A 31 -1.62 -2.58 -11.01
CA TYR A 31 -0.27 -2.19 -11.42
C TYR A 31 0.34 -1.19 -10.42
N TYR A 32 -0.37 -0.11 -10.11
CA TYR A 32 0.15 0.92 -9.21
C TYR A 32 0.18 0.48 -7.76
N GLU A 33 -0.77 -0.35 -7.30
CA GLU A 33 -0.70 -1.01 -6.00
C GLU A 33 0.65 -1.74 -5.84
N LYS A 34 1.01 -2.60 -6.80
CA LYS A 34 2.27 -3.34 -6.79
C LYS A 34 3.49 -2.42 -6.84
N GLU A 35 3.49 -1.41 -7.70
CA GLU A 35 4.59 -0.44 -7.80
C GLU A 35 4.82 0.31 -6.48
N ILE A 36 3.76 0.71 -5.79
CA ILE A 36 3.83 1.36 -4.49
C ILE A 36 4.45 0.41 -3.46
N VAL A 37 3.92 -0.81 -3.34
CA VAL A 37 4.40 -1.80 -2.35
C VAL A 37 5.87 -2.16 -2.61
N ASN A 38 6.25 -2.41 -3.86
CA ASN A 38 7.63 -2.77 -4.24
C ASN A 38 8.64 -1.66 -3.98
N LYS A 39 8.23 -0.38 -4.02
CA LYS A 39 9.11 0.75 -3.66
C LYS A 39 9.29 0.91 -2.16
N LEU A 40 8.29 0.51 -1.38
CA LEU A 40 8.29 0.67 0.07
C LEU A 40 9.02 -0.46 0.80
N MET A 41 9.03 -1.67 0.23
CA MET A 41 9.52 -2.85 0.92
C MET A 41 10.01 -3.94 -0.03
N ASP A 42 11.10 -4.58 0.36
CA ASP A 42 11.61 -5.81 -0.26
C ASP A 42 10.80 -7.04 0.17
N GLU A 43 11.09 -8.19 -0.43
CA GLU A 43 10.38 -9.44 -0.15
C GLU A 43 10.48 -9.89 1.31
N ASN A 44 11.63 -9.65 1.96
CA ASN A 44 11.82 -9.99 3.36
C ASN A 44 10.93 -9.14 4.28
N SER A 45 10.85 -7.84 4.01
CA SER A 45 10.03 -6.91 4.78
C SER A 45 8.54 -7.19 4.59
N LYS A 46 8.12 -7.57 3.37
CA LYS A 46 6.71 -7.92 3.09
C LYS A 46 6.18 -9.05 3.96
N ALA A 47 7.01 -10.04 4.30
CA ALA A 47 6.60 -11.21 5.08
C ALA A 47 5.93 -10.84 6.43
N PHE A 48 6.35 -9.73 7.04
CA PHE A 48 5.81 -9.27 8.34
C PHE A 48 5.00 -7.98 8.25
N ASN A 49 5.24 -7.18 7.20
CA ASN A 49 4.78 -5.79 7.13
C ASN A 49 3.80 -5.52 5.99
N TYR A 50 3.39 -6.53 5.22
CA TYR A 50 2.37 -6.41 4.19
C TYR A 50 1.10 -7.19 4.57
N THR A 51 -0.04 -6.52 4.60
CA THR A 51 -1.34 -7.14 4.85
C THR A 51 -2.27 -6.81 3.70
N VAL A 52 -2.97 -7.81 3.16
CA VAL A 52 -4.01 -7.61 2.15
C VAL A 52 -5.34 -7.99 2.77
N ILE A 53 -6.29 -7.05 2.75
CA ILE A 53 -7.64 -7.27 3.28
C ILE A 53 -8.61 -7.39 2.09
N GLY A 54 -9.24 -8.56 1.97
CA GLY A 54 -10.24 -8.83 0.91
C GLY A 54 -11.66 -8.41 1.28
N ASP A 55 -12.62 -8.90 0.50
CA ASP A 55 -14.00 -8.41 0.39
C ASP A 55 -14.83 -8.44 1.68
N LYS A 56 -14.45 -9.27 2.67
CA LYS A 56 -15.15 -9.39 3.95
C LYS A 56 -14.19 -9.20 5.11
N THR A 57 -14.22 -8.01 5.72
CA THR A 57 -13.49 -7.70 6.96
C THR A 57 -14.40 -6.99 7.95
N SER A 58 -14.03 -7.00 9.23
CA SER A 58 -14.67 -6.16 10.24
C SER A 58 -13.85 -4.89 10.48
N ILE A 59 -14.50 -3.84 10.98
CA ILE A 59 -13.81 -2.60 11.39
C ILE A 59 -12.72 -2.92 12.42
N ASN A 60 -12.99 -3.84 13.35
CA ASN A 60 -12.01 -4.25 14.37
C ASN A 60 -10.75 -4.85 13.71
N LYS A 61 -10.91 -5.78 12.77
CA LYS A 61 -9.77 -6.38 12.05
C LYS A 61 -8.96 -5.35 11.27
N LEU A 62 -9.63 -4.39 10.62
CA LEU A 62 -8.94 -3.29 9.94
C LEU A 62 -8.17 -2.42 10.94
N SER A 63 -8.81 -2.04 12.04
CA SER A 63 -8.22 -1.23 13.11
C SER A 63 -6.97 -1.88 13.69
N ASP A 64 -7.02 -3.19 13.96
CA ASP A 64 -5.89 -3.95 14.49
C ASP A 64 -4.73 -3.98 13.47
N ALA A 65 -5.03 -4.21 12.19
CA ALA A 65 -4.02 -4.28 11.14
C ALA A 65 -3.27 -2.95 10.95
N VAL A 66 -3.99 -1.82 10.92
CA VAL A 66 -3.37 -0.48 10.75
C VAL A 66 -2.66 0.01 12.00
N SER A 67 -3.03 -0.48 13.19
CA SER A 67 -2.40 -0.13 14.47
C SER A 67 -1.16 -0.98 14.79
N THR A 68 -0.91 -2.02 14.00
CA THR A 68 0.26 -2.89 14.19
C THR A 68 1.54 -2.16 13.76
N PHE A 69 2.52 -2.05 14.66
CA PHE A 69 3.81 -1.45 14.34
C PHE A 69 4.59 -2.27 13.30
N PRO A 70 5.39 -1.63 12.42
CA PRO A 70 6.29 -2.33 11.53
C PRO A 70 7.36 -3.13 12.30
N ALA A 71 7.66 -4.33 11.83
CA ALA A 71 8.70 -5.20 12.36
C ALA A 71 9.96 -5.11 11.48
N PHE A 72 11.08 -4.75 12.11
CA PHE A 72 12.42 -4.69 11.48
C PHE A 72 12.52 -3.77 10.24
N CYS A 73 11.59 -2.83 10.07
CA CYS A 73 11.60 -1.86 8.98
C CYS A 73 10.90 -0.55 9.39
N GLU A 74 10.87 0.44 8.49
CA GLU A 74 10.27 1.75 8.77
C GLU A 74 8.74 1.80 8.58
N ARG A 75 8.16 0.90 7.76
CA ARG A 75 6.78 1.04 7.28
C ARG A 75 6.05 -0.29 7.18
N ARG A 76 4.78 -0.26 7.55
CA ARG A 76 3.78 -1.30 7.31
C ARG A 76 2.83 -0.83 6.21
N VAL A 77 2.40 -1.76 5.36
CA VAL A 77 1.37 -1.54 4.35
C VAL A 77 0.22 -2.49 4.65
N VAL A 78 -0.99 -1.93 4.70
CA VAL A 78 -2.27 -2.61 4.93
C VAL A 78 -3.21 -2.25 3.80
#